data_AF-A0A5U8XK70-F1
#
_entry.id   AF-A0A5U8XK70-F1
#
_cell.length_a   1.000
_cell.length_b   1.000
_cell.length_c   1.000
_cell.angle_alpha   90.00
_cell.angle_beta   90.00
_cell.angle_gamma   90.00
#
_symmetry.space_group_name_H-M   'P 1'
#
loop_
_entity.id
_entity.type
_entity.pdbx_description
1 polymer ?
#
loop_
_entity_poly.entity_id
_entity_poly.type
_entity_poly.pdbx_seq_one_letter_code
_entity_poly.pdbx_strand_id
1 'polypeptide(L)'
;MDDIQDSIVTGTPQDPPTGKYLQKCFWELYDQLNPDPRMWKRLVREYVEDERFIGKSTASPEERISRLTTALSRGNIKHLQPDLTWKRFIEGLVFLKIQSVRVTATAFRGNWRTKRTVSAVTRPETDHLRAVNKEDEEVFAESVGRTLNRYFDNPEKTATRVMEHILLKLFWQAIGQYKIDSRMWKELLIVYVNNPKNCPQIKSRRNDARHNLQQSIRRTKKLTWRFFLKAMQAIDVRELRMAFLFTTESGKEVECYFVVDLTKHTFKSGKDE
;
A
#
# COMPACT_ATOMS: atom_id res chain seq x y z
N MET A 1 27.99 -25.65 3.22
CA MET A 1 28.58 -24.53 2.47
C MET A 1 27.92 -24.38 1.09
N ASP A 2 26.99 -25.27 0.74
CA ASP A 2 26.35 -25.34 -0.59
C ASP A 2 25.19 -24.34 -0.80
N ASP A 3 24.50 -23.90 0.26
CA ASP A 3 23.36 -22.96 0.17
C ASP A 3 23.73 -21.56 -0.35
N ILE A 4 24.99 -21.16 -0.22
CA ILE A 4 25.45 -19.83 -0.66
C ILE A 4 25.71 -19.84 -2.17
N GLN A 5 26.24 -20.93 -2.71
CA GLN A 5 26.51 -21.08 -4.14
C GLN A 5 25.22 -21.24 -4.96
N ASP A 6 24.23 -21.97 -4.46
CA ASP A 6 22.91 -22.08 -5.12
C ASP A 6 22.16 -20.74 -5.17
N SER A 7 22.33 -19.88 -4.16
CA SER A 7 21.72 -18.55 -4.14
C SER A 7 22.30 -17.56 -5.17
N ILE A 8 23.54 -17.79 -5.61
CA ILE A 8 24.23 -16.99 -6.62
C ILE A 8 23.79 -17.38 -8.03
N VAL A 9 23.46 -18.66 -8.25
CA VAL A 9 23.06 -19.20 -9.57
C VAL A 9 21.55 -19.03 -9.83
N THR A 10 20.71 -19.17 -8.81
CA THR A 10 19.24 -19.12 -8.96
C THR A 10 18.63 -17.73 -8.73
N GLY A 11 19.42 -16.78 -8.25
CA GLY A 11 18.93 -15.49 -7.75
C GLY A 11 18.14 -15.67 -6.46
N THR A 12 18.21 -14.68 -5.56
CA THR A 12 17.35 -14.69 -4.37
C THR A 12 15.89 -14.83 -4.80
N PRO A 13 15.10 -15.75 -4.18
CA PRO A 13 13.67 -15.86 -4.46
C PRO A 13 13.03 -14.49 -4.38
N GLN A 14 12.50 -13.99 -5.49
CA GLN A 14 11.80 -12.71 -5.48
C GLN A 14 10.53 -12.89 -4.64
N ASP A 15 10.36 -12.02 -3.64
CA ASP A 15 9.12 -11.97 -2.85
C ASP A 15 7.93 -11.89 -3.84
N PRO A 16 6.81 -12.61 -3.61
CA PRO A 16 5.64 -12.46 -4.46
C PRO A 16 5.24 -10.98 -4.52
N PRO A 17 5.09 -10.37 -5.72
CA PRO A 17 4.81 -8.94 -5.83
C PRO A 17 3.53 -8.61 -5.07
N THR A 18 3.63 -7.71 -4.09
CA THR A 18 2.56 -7.40 -3.13
C THR A 18 1.43 -6.60 -3.76
N GLY A 19 1.73 -5.86 -4.81
CA GLY A 19 0.83 -5.12 -5.67
C GLY A 19 0.00 -5.98 -6.62
N LYS A 20 0.21 -7.31 -6.67
CA LYS A 20 -0.65 -8.22 -7.44
C LYS A 20 -2.14 -8.09 -7.10
N TYR A 21 -2.45 -7.83 -5.84
CA TYR A 21 -3.83 -7.66 -5.39
C TYR A 21 -4.44 -6.36 -5.91
N LEU A 22 -3.66 -5.28 -5.93
CA LEU A 22 -4.08 -4.00 -6.49
C LEU A 22 -4.25 -4.10 -8.02
N GLN A 23 -3.39 -4.86 -8.71
CA GLN A 23 -3.54 -5.12 -10.14
C GLN A 23 -4.81 -5.90 -10.44
N LYS A 24 -5.05 -6.99 -9.70
CA LYS A 24 -6.29 -7.76 -9.83
C LYS A 24 -7.51 -6.85 -9.62
N CYS A 25 -7.50 -6.06 -8.54
CA CYS A 25 -8.57 -5.12 -8.23
C CYS A 25 -8.80 -4.09 -9.35
N PHE A 26 -7.73 -3.52 -9.92
CA PHE A 26 -7.81 -2.57 -11.01
C PHE A 26 -8.43 -3.18 -12.28
N TRP A 27 -7.97 -4.36 -12.69
CA TRP A 27 -8.48 -5.00 -13.91
C TRP A 27 -9.90 -5.54 -13.72
N GLU A 28 -10.23 -6.05 -12.54
CA GLU A 28 -11.60 -6.45 -12.21
C GLU A 28 -12.57 -5.26 -12.24
N LEU A 29 -12.15 -4.09 -11.73
CA LEU A 29 -12.90 -2.84 -11.89
C LEU A 29 -13.05 -2.48 -13.37
N TYR A 30 -11.95 -2.49 -14.13
CA TYR A 30 -11.95 -2.14 -15.55
C TYR A 30 -12.94 -2.99 -16.34
N ASP A 31 -12.94 -4.31 -16.14
CA ASP A 31 -13.84 -5.24 -16.81
C ASP A 31 -15.31 -4.99 -16.42
N GLN A 32 -15.58 -4.70 -15.14
CA GLN A 32 -16.93 -4.38 -14.65
C GLN A 32 -17.48 -3.02 -15.12
N LEU A 33 -16.61 -2.13 -15.58
CA LEU A 33 -17.03 -0.89 -16.26
C LEU A 33 -17.55 -1.16 -17.68
N ASN A 34 -17.40 -2.38 -18.20
CA ASN A 34 -17.80 -2.80 -19.54
C ASN A 34 -17.24 -1.86 -20.62
N PRO A 35 -15.90 -1.82 -20.78
CA PRO A 35 -15.25 -0.80 -21.57
C PRO A 35 -15.52 -1.00 -23.06
N ASP A 36 -15.85 0.09 -23.75
CA ASP A 36 -15.87 0.07 -25.22
C ASP A 36 -14.43 -0.11 -25.77
N PRO A 37 -14.24 -0.67 -26.98
CA PRO A 37 -12.91 -0.96 -27.53
C PRO A 37 -11.98 0.26 -27.66
N ARG A 38 -12.51 1.49 -27.60
CA ARG A 38 -11.77 2.74 -27.70
C ARG A 38 -11.62 3.46 -26.36
N MET A 39 -12.35 3.03 -25.32
CA MET A 39 -12.41 3.67 -24.00
C MET A 39 -11.02 3.84 -23.40
N TRP A 40 -10.19 2.78 -23.42
CA TRP A 40 -8.83 2.84 -22.88
C TRP A 40 -8.01 3.95 -23.52
N LYS A 41 -7.91 3.95 -24.87
CA LYS A 41 -7.13 4.94 -25.61
C LYS A 41 -7.63 6.36 -25.35
N ARG A 42 -8.96 6.56 -25.30
CA ARG A 42 -9.56 7.86 -25.00
C ARG A 42 -9.20 8.35 -23.60
N LEU A 43 -9.48 7.55 -22.57
CA LEU A 43 -9.24 7.92 -21.18
C LEU A 43 -7.76 8.17 -20.89
N VAL A 44 -6.87 7.36 -21.50
CA VAL A 44 -5.43 7.49 -21.33
C VAL A 44 -4.97 8.82 -21.92
N ARG A 45 -5.47 9.15 -23.11
CA ARG A 45 -5.15 10.41 -23.79
C ARG A 45 -5.63 11.61 -22.96
N GLU A 46 -6.88 11.60 -22.51
CA GLU A 46 -7.46 12.65 -21.66
C GLU A 46 -6.62 12.87 -20.39
N TYR A 47 -6.22 11.79 -19.70
CA TYR A 47 -5.39 11.90 -18.49
C TYR A 47 -3.98 12.46 -18.77
N VAL A 48 -3.36 12.05 -19.87
CA VAL A 48 -1.99 12.48 -20.20
C VAL A 48 -1.96 13.92 -20.71
N GLU A 49 -2.99 14.37 -21.42
CA GLU A 49 -3.14 15.75 -21.91
C GLU A 49 -3.55 16.73 -20.81
N ASP A 50 -4.08 16.27 -19.67
CA ASP A 50 -4.46 17.13 -18.54
C ASP A 50 -3.23 17.68 -17.79
N GLU A 51 -3.04 19.00 -17.89
CA GLU A 51 -1.91 19.74 -17.32
C GLU A 51 -1.77 19.58 -15.80
N ARG A 52 -2.88 19.35 -15.08
CA ARG A 52 -2.88 19.19 -13.62
C ARG A 52 -2.08 17.96 -13.18
N PHE A 53 -1.96 16.94 -14.04
CA PHE A 53 -1.30 15.67 -13.73
C PHE A 53 0.10 15.53 -14.34
N ILE A 54 0.61 16.57 -15.03
CA ILE A 54 1.98 16.57 -15.59
C ILE A 54 3.02 16.65 -14.46
N GLY A 55 2.76 17.48 -13.45
CA GLY A 55 3.73 17.76 -12.38
C GLY A 55 5.06 18.28 -12.94
N LYS A 56 6.17 17.64 -12.54
CA LYS A 56 7.54 17.96 -13.02
C LYS A 56 8.04 16.99 -14.10
N SER A 57 7.16 16.18 -14.70
CA SER A 57 7.56 15.19 -15.70
C SER A 57 7.97 15.87 -17.01
N THR A 58 9.18 15.58 -17.50
CA THR A 58 9.65 15.97 -18.84
C THR A 58 9.38 14.92 -19.91
N ALA A 59 8.81 13.77 -19.53
CA ALA A 59 8.52 12.66 -20.43
C ALA A 59 7.41 13.01 -21.42
N SER A 60 7.51 12.51 -22.65
CA SER A 60 6.48 12.74 -23.66
C SER A 60 5.15 12.08 -23.26
N PRO A 61 4.01 12.53 -23.84
CA PRO A 61 2.74 11.87 -23.67
C PRO A 61 2.80 10.35 -23.90
N GLU A 62 3.40 9.92 -25.00
CA GLU A 62 3.53 8.50 -25.38
C GLU A 62 4.35 7.70 -24.35
N GLU A 63 5.43 8.28 -23.82
CA GLU A 63 6.22 7.66 -22.76
C GLU A 63 5.43 7.49 -21.47
N ARG A 64 4.62 8.49 -21.09
CA ARG A 64 3.75 8.42 -19.91
C ARG A 64 2.69 7.32 -20.07
N ILE A 65 2.09 7.21 -21.24
CA ILE A 65 1.14 6.14 -21.59
C ILE A 65 1.80 4.76 -21.45
N SER A 66 2.99 4.60 -22.02
CA SER A 66 3.73 3.34 -21.99
C SER A 66 4.09 2.93 -20.55
N ARG A 67 4.56 3.88 -19.73
CA ARG A 67 4.89 3.65 -18.32
C ARG A 67 3.67 3.26 -17.49
N LEU A 68 2.54 3.95 -17.66
CA LEU A 68 1.30 3.64 -16.94
C LEU A 68 0.79 2.25 -17.31
N THR A 69 0.72 1.95 -18.61
CA THR A 69 0.28 0.64 -19.11
C THR A 69 1.15 -0.47 -18.55
N THR A 70 2.48 -0.31 -18.62
CA THR A 70 3.46 -1.27 -18.08
C THR A 70 3.28 -1.52 -16.59
N ALA A 71 3.06 -0.48 -15.79
CA ALA A 71 2.86 -0.61 -14.35
C ALA A 71 1.58 -1.38 -13.99
N LEU A 72 0.50 -1.17 -14.76
CA LEU A 72 -0.80 -1.82 -14.54
C LEU A 72 -0.81 -3.28 -15.05
N SER A 73 -0.09 -3.59 -16.13
CA SER A 73 -0.06 -4.91 -16.78
C SER A 73 1.10 -5.83 -16.38
N ARG A 74 1.89 -5.44 -15.36
CA ARG A 74 3.08 -6.13 -14.79
C ARG A 74 4.41 -6.01 -15.53
N GLY A 75 4.48 -5.37 -16.69
CA GLY A 75 5.73 -5.19 -17.42
C GLY A 75 6.39 -6.48 -17.92
N ASN A 76 6.98 -6.42 -19.11
CA ASN A 76 7.57 -7.57 -19.80
C ASN A 76 9.09 -7.70 -19.58
N ILE A 77 9.69 -6.96 -18.64
CA ILE A 77 11.14 -6.99 -18.43
C ILE A 77 11.49 -8.17 -17.52
N LYS A 78 12.10 -9.22 -18.09
CA LYS A 78 12.76 -10.29 -17.34
C LYS A 78 13.71 -9.63 -16.32
N HIS A 79 13.54 -9.93 -15.03
CA HIS A 79 14.28 -9.41 -13.87
C HIS A 79 13.80 -8.09 -13.22
N LEU A 80 12.91 -7.32 -13.85
CA LEU A 80 12.30 -6.13 -13.24
C LEU A 80 10.78 -6.26 -13.31
N GLN A 81 10.17 -6.89 -12.30
CA GLN A 81 8.71 -6.90 -12.19
C GLN A 81 8.26 -5.66 -11.43
N PRO A 82 7.74 -4.61 -12.10
CA PRO A 82 7.18 -3.46 -11.41
C PRO A 82 6.02 -3.91 -10.51
N ASP A 83 6.23 -3.85 -9.20
CA ASP A 83 5.18 -4.09 -8.22
C ASP A 83 4.22 -2.89 -8.23
N LEU A 84 2.91 -3.12 -8.43
CA LEU A 84 1.96 -2.01 -8.49
C LEU A 84 1.86 -1.34 -7.12
N THR A 85 2.38 -0.11 -7.03
CA THR A 85 2.31 0.69 -5.81
C THR A 85 0.93 1.30 -5.61
N TRP A 86 0.61 1.68 -4.36
CA TRP A 86 -0.63 2.41 -4.05
C TRP A 86 -0.77 3.70 -4.89
N LYS A 87 0.32 4.45 -5.07
CA LYS A 87 0.33 5.67 -5.91
C LYS A 87 -0.09 5.38 -7.35
N ARG A 88 0.46 4.32 -7.96
CA ARG A 88 0.12 3.92 -9.34
C ARG A 88 -1.27 3.32 -9.45
N PHE A 89 -1.75 2.63 -8.42
CA PHE A 89 -3.13 2.18 -8.34
C PHE A 89 -4.10 3.36 -8.33
N ILE A 90 -3.87 4.36 -7.47
CA ILE A 90 -4.67 5.59 -7.41
C ILE A 90 -4.63 6.37 -8.72
N GLU A 91 -3.47 6.48 -9.36
CA GLU A 91 -3.33 7.06 -10.71
C GLU A 91 -4.22 6.34 -11.73
N GLY A 92 -4.24 5.00 -11.70
CA GLY A 92 -5.16 4.20 -12.53
C GLY A 92 -6.63 4.52 -12.26
N LEU A 93 -7.02 4.76 -11.00
CA LEU A 93 -8.40 5.15 -10.67
C LEU A 93 -8.77 6.54 -11.18
N VAL A 94 -7.83 7.49 -11.18
CA VAL A 94 -8.01 8.83 -11.79
C VAL A 94 -8.22 8.68 -13.30
N PHE A 95 -7.39 7.88 -13.94
CA PHE A 95 -7.52 7.52 -15.36
C PHE A 95 -8.92 6.94 -15.68
N LEU A 96 -9.46 6.07 -14.82
CA LEU A 96 -10.80 5.51 -14.96
C LEU A 96 -11.95 6.44 -14.54
N LYS A 97 -11.66 7.70 -14.21
CA LYS A 97 -12.62 8.71 -13.72
C LYS A 97 -13.43 8.24 -12.50
N ILE A 98 -12.77 7.54 -11.58
CA ILE A 98 -13.36 7.14 -10.31
C ILE A 98 -13.39 8.34 -9.36
N GLN A 99 -14.59 8.73 -8.93
CA GLN A 99 -14.82 9.88 -8.06
C GLN A 99 -14.46 9.60 -6.60
N SER A 100 -14.76 8.39 -6.13
CA SER A 100 -14.40 7.97 -4.78
C SER A 100 -14.12 6.49 -4.69
N VAL A 101 -13.26 6.12 -3.74
CA VAL A 101 -13.04 4.72 -3.35
C VAL A 101 -13.18 4.60 -1.84
N ARG A 102 -14.08 3.72 -1.41
CA ARG A 102 -14.18 3.23 -0.03
C ARG A 102 -13.46 1.90 0.05
N VAL A 103 -12.49 1.81 0.95
CA VAL A 103 -11.78 0.58 1.24
C VAL A 103 -12.24 0.07 2.59
N THR A 104 -12.77 -1.15 2.60
CA THR A 104 -13.13 -1.87 3.83
C THR A 104 -12.15 -3.03 4.01
N ALA A 105 -11.43 -3.02 5.13
CA ALA A 105 -10.49 -4.07 5.50
C ALA A 105 -11.04 -4.85 6.69
N THR A 106 -11.27 -6.14 6.50
CA THR A 106 -11.59 -7.07 7.58
C THR A 106 -10.35 -7.89 7.90
N ALA A 107 -9.75 -7.62 9.05
CA ALA A 107 -8.52 -8.24 9.53
C ALA A 107 -8.82 -9.39 10.49
N PHE A 108 -8.05 -10.47 10.40
CA PHE A 108 -8.09 -11.62 11.30
C PHE A 108 -6.74 -11.78 11.97
N ARG A 109 -6.69 -11.61 13.30
CA ARG A 109 -5.46 -11.86 14.08
C ARG A 109 -5.30 -13.33 14.42
N GLY A 110 -4.08 -13.84 14.28
CA GLY A 110 -3.78 -15.28 14.33
C GLY A 110 -4.13 -15.92 15.66
N ASN A 111 -3.45 -15.48 16.73
CA ASN A 111 -3.52 -16.18 18.02
C ASN A 111 -4.88 -16.05 18.73
N TRP A 112 -5.73 -15.12 18.31
CA TRP A 112 -6.98 -14.81 19.01
C TRP A 112 -8.23 -15.06 18.17
N ARG A 113 -8.09 -15.42 16.88
CA ARG A 113 -9.19 -15.46 15.88
C ARG A 113 -10.10 -14.22 15.94
N THR A 114 -9.56 -13.10 16.43
CA THR A 114 -10.33 -11.88 16.59
C THR A 114 -10.44 -11.22 15.23
N LYS A 115 -11.68 -10.98 14.84
CA LYS A 115 -12.05 -10.28 13.61
C LYS A 115 -12.32 -8.82 13.94
N ARG A 116 -11.72 -7.91 13.18
CA ARG A 116 -12.08 -6.48 13.19
C ARG A 116 -12.22 -5.97 11.77
N THR A 117 -13.18 -5.08 11.59
CA THR A 117 -13.48 -4.46 10.30
C THR A 117 -13.28 -2.96 10.44
N VAL A 118 -12.55 -2.38 9.50
CA VAL A 118 -12.24 -0.95 9.44
C VAL A 118 -12.49 -0.44 8.03
N SER A 119 -12.80 0.85 7.89
CA SER A 119 -13.18 1.44 6.62
C SER A 119 -12.71 2.89 6.53
N ALA A 120 -12.21 3.24 5.36
CA ALA A 120 -11.83 4.61 5.03
C ALA A 120 -12.17 4.91 3.57
N VAL A 121 -12.39 6.20 3.29
CA VAL A 121 -12.73 6.71 1.95
C VAL A 121 -11.66 7.70 1.51
N THR A 122 -11.34 7.69 0.22
CA THR A 122 -10.56 8.74 -0.42
C THR A 122 -11.13 9.10 -1.78
N ARG A 123 -10.74 10.28 -2.27
CA ARG A 123 -11.00 10.72 -3.65
C ARG A 123 -9.70 10.54 -4.44
N PRO A 124 -9.67 9.63 -5.44
CA PRO A 124 -8.44 9.33 -6.18
C PRO A 124 -7.77 10.57 -6.76
N GLU A 125 -8.53 11.49 -7.36
CA GLU A 125 -7.99 12.72 -7.95
C GLU A 125 -7.25 13.58 -6.90
N THR A 126 -7.89 13.85 -5.76
CA THR A 126 -7.29 14.65 -4.69
C THR A 126 -6.04 13.99 -4.12
N ASP A 127 -6.06 12.67 -3.91
CA ASP A 127 -4.90 11.92 -3.41
C ASP A 127 -3.75 11.92 -4.42
N HIS A 128 -4.07 11.77 -5.71
CA HIS A 128 -3.08 11.80 -6.78
C HIS A 128 -2.43 13.18 -6.94
N LEU A 129 -3.23 14.26 -6.97
CA LEU A 129 -2.72 15.63 -7.09
C LEU A 129 -1.76 15.99 -5.96
N ARG A 130 -2.07 15.62 -4.72
CA ARG A 130 -1.14 15.80 -3.58
C ARG A 130 0.22 15.15 -3.84
N ALA A 131 0.22 13.94 -4.40
CA ALA A 131 1.45 13.20 -4.72
C ALA A 131 2.17 13.70 -5.98
N VAL A 132 1.48 14.40 -6.89
CA VAL A 132 2.06 15.08 -8.06
C VAL A 132 2.71 16.40 -7.63
N ASN A 133 2.03 17.16 -6.78
CA ASN A 133 2.46 18.46 -6.25
C ASN A 133 3.48 18.36 -5.11
N LYS A 134 3.82 17.15 -4.66
CA LYS A 134 4.71 16.88 -3.51
C LYS A 134 4.20 17.44 -2.18
N GLU A 135 2.89 17.61 -2.06
CA GLU A 135 2.22 18.02 -0.81
C GLU A 135 2.24 16.92 0.26
N ASP A 136 2.60 15.70 -0.14
CA ASP A 136 2.78 14.51 0.69
C ASP A 136 4.21 14.38 1.29
N GLU A 137 5.12 15.31 0.97
CA GLU A 137 6.43 15.41 1.63
C GLU A 137 6.26 16.00 3.04
N GLU A 138 6.74 15.26 4.06
CA GLU A 138 6.59 15.62 5.46
C GLU A 138 7.96 15.90 6.09
N VAL A 139 8.07 17.02 6.81
CA VAL A 139 9.24 17.36 7.64
C VAL A 139 8.88 17.12 9.09
N PHE A 140 9.79 16.44 9.78
CA PHE A 140 9.55 15.87 11.09
C PHE A 140 10.42 16.53 12.15
N ALA A 141 9.82 17.39 13.00
CA ALA A 141 10.54 18.07 14.07
C ALA A 141 10.79 17.18 15.31
N GLU A 142 9.92 16.21 15.57
CA GLU A 142 10.00 15.37 16.76
C GLU A 142 10.67 14.01 16.49
N SER A 143 11.09 13.33 17.56
CA SER A 143 11.53 11.94 17.46
C SER A 143 10.36 11.00 17.17
N VAL A 144 10.65 9.90 16.47
CA VAL A 144 9.66 8.89 16.08
C VAL A 144 8.90 8.35 17.30
N GLY A 145 9.63 8.03 18.38
CA GLY A 145 9.04 7.48 19.59
C GLY A 145 8.04 8.44 20.25
N ARG A 146 8.35 9.74 20.30
CA ARG A 146 7.45 10.76 20.88
C ARG A 146 6.20 10.91 20.05
N THR A 147 6.33 11.00 18.72
CA THR A 147 5.17 11.11 17.83
C THR A 147 4.27 9.88 17.93
N LEU A 148 4.84 8.67 17.87
CA LEU A 148 4.06 7.43 17.96
C LEU A 148 3.38 7.26 19.32
N ASN A 149 4.03 7.60 20.44
CA ASN A 149 3.38 7.54 21.75
C ASN A 149 2.09 8.36 21.77
N ARG A 150 2.12 9.62 21.30
CA ARG A 150 0.89 10.44 21.19
C ARG A 150 -0.16 9.80 20.29
N TYR A 151 0.25 9.14 19.22
CA TYR A 151 -0.69 8.47 18.32
C TYR A 151 -1.37 7.27 18.99
N PHE A 152 -0.62 6.51 19.79
CA PHE A 152 -1.13 5.38 20.58
C PHE A 152 -1.99 5.80 21.77
N ASP A 153 -1.80 7.01 22.32
CA ASP A 153 -2.63 7.52 23.43
C ASP A 153 -4.10 7.70 23.00
N ASN A 154 -4.36 8.01 21.73
CA ASN A 154 -5.72 8.06 21.17
C ASN A 154 -5.74 7.60 19.70
N PRO A 155 -5.77 6.28 19.43
CA PRO A 155 -5.71 5.74 18.08
C PRO A 155 -6.92 6.13 17.20
N GLU A 156 -8.09 6.29 17.80
CA GLU A 156 -9.31 6.69 17.09
C GLU A 156 -9.19 8.14 16.59
N LYS A 157 -8.76 9.06 17.44
CA LYS A 157 -8.47 10.45 17.04
C LYS A 157 -7.35 10.49 16.02
N THR A 158 -6.29 9.69 16.20
CA THR A 158 -5.22 9.57 15.22
C THR A 158 -5.76 9.19 13.85
N ALA A 159 -6.57 8.14 13.77
CA ALA A 159 -7.08 7.65 12.50
C ALA A 159 -8.06 8.62 11.82
N THR A 160 -8.88 9.34 12.59
CA THR A 160 -9.95 10.19 12.05
C THR A 160 -9.56 11.64 11.83
N ARG A 161 -8.61 12.17 12.62
CA ARG A 161 -8.25 13.60 12.64
C ARG A 161 -6.79 13.89 12.29
N VAL A 162 -5.90 12.91 12.37
CA VAL A 162 -4.46 13.12 12.11
C VAL A 162 -4.05 12.50 10.77
N MET A 163 -4.47 11.27 10.50
CA MET A 163 -4.11 10.57 9.28
C MET A 163 -4.88 11.13 8.10
N GLU A 164 -4.17 11.54 7.06
CA GLU A 164 -4.75 11.98 5.79
C GLU A 164 -4.84 10.81 4.80
N HIS A 165 -3.78 10.01 4.72
CA HIS A 165 -3.67 8.90 3.78
C HIS A 165 -4.55 7.71 4.20
N ILE A 166 -5.31 7.17 3.24
CA ILE A 166 -6.30 6.11 3.48
C ILE A 166 -5.71 4.84 4.12
N LEU A 167 -4.54 4.37 3.68
CA LEU A 167 -3.92 3.17 4.28
C LEU A 167 -3.51 3.39 5.75
N LEU A 168 -3.11 4.61 6.11
CA LEU A 168 -2.78 4.96 7.50
C LEU A 168 -4.06 5.08 8.35
N LYS A 169 -5.14 5.64 7.79
CA LYS A 169 -6.47 5.64 8.45
C LYS A 169 -6.91 4.22 8.79
N LEU A 170 -6.85 3.29 7.82
CA LEU A 170 -7.20 1.88 8.04
C LEU A 170 -6.32 1.24 9.12
N PHE A 171 -5.00 1.45 9.07
CA PHE A 171 -4.08 0.90 10.06
C PHE A 171 -4.38 1.43 11.48
N TRP A 172 -4.51 2.74 11.67
CA TRP A 172 -4.76 3.33 12.97
C TRP A 172 -6.16 3.04 13.52
N GLN A 173 -7.18 2.90 12.64
CA GLN A 173 -8.46 2.33 13.03
C GLN A 173 -8.31 0.90 13.55
N ALA A 174 -7.50 0.06 12.90
CA ALA A 174 -7.26 -1.31 13.34
C ALA A 174 -6.54 -1.34 14.71
N ILE A 175 -5.55 -0.47 14.93
CA ILE A 175 -4.90 -0.27 16.24
C ILE A 175 -5.94 0.01 17.33
N GLY A 176 -6.86 0.97 17.10
CA GLY A 176 -7.93 1.29 18.05
C GLY A 176 -8.90 0.12 18.28
N GLN A 177 -9.35 -0.53 17.22
CA GLN A 177 -10.29 -1.66 17.28
C GLN A 177 -9.73 -2.90 17.99
N TYR A 178 -8.41 -3.11 17.89
CA TYR A 178 -7.70 -4.16 18.62
C TYR A 178 -7.19 -3.72 19.99
N LYS A 179 -7.43 -2.46 20.40
CA LYS A 179 -6.96 -1.88 21.66
C LYS A 179 -5.45 -2.04 21.86
N ILE A 180 -4.68 -1.84 20.80
CA ILE A 180 -3.21 -1.95 20.84
C ILE A 180 -2.65 -0.62 21.33
N ASP A 181 -2.10 -0.63 22.54
CA ASP A 181 -1.38 0.53 23.11
C ASP A 181 0.11 0.54 22.70
N SER A 182 0.85 1.58 23.14
CA SER A 182 2.27 1.74 22.84
C SER A 182 3.14 0.58 23.38
N ARG A 183 2.75 -0.02 24.51
CA ARG A 183 3.49 -1.15 25.10
C ARG A 183 3.28 -2.40 24.26
N MET A 184 2.04 -2.76 23.97
CA MET A 184 1.67 -3.91 23.16
C MET A 184 2.26 -3.79 21.76
N TRP A 185 2.26 -2.60 21.16
CA TRP A 185 2.92 -2.36 19.87
C TRP A 185 4.40 -2.71 19.91
N LYS A 186 5.14 -2.29 20.95
CA LYS A 186 6.57 -2.61 21.07
C LYS A 186 6.81 -4.11 21.20
N GLU A 187 6.00 -4.80 21.99
CA GLU A 187 6.08 -6.26 22.16
C GLU A 187 5.80 -6.98 20.83
N LEU A 188 4.72 -6.63 20.14
CA LEU A 188 4.34 -7.18 18.84
C LEU A 188 5.42 -6.91 17.77
N LEU A 189 5.99 -5.71 17.76
CA LEU A 189 7.05 -5.33 16.84
C LEU A 189 8.35 -6.11 17.09
N ILE A 190 8.67 -6.43 18.34
CA ILE A 190 9.80 -7.30 18.70
C ILE A 190 9.56 -8.70 18.13
N VAL A 191 8.37 -9.28 18.35
CA VAL A 191 7.99 -10.59 17.80
C VAL A 191 8.09 -10.60 16.27
N TYR A 192 7.60 -9.54 15.63
CA TYR A 192 7.63 -9.40 14.18
C TYR A 192 9.07 -9.41 13.61
N VAL A 193 10.00 -8.62 14.16
CA VAL A 193 11.38 -8.55 13.65
C VAL A 193 12.25 -9.75 14.06
N ASN A 194 11.90 -10.45 15.13
CA ASN A 194 12.57 -11.68 15.55
C ASN A 194 12.11 -12.91 14.75
N ASN A 195 11.06 -12.79 13.94
CA ASN A 195 10.65 -13.86 13.05
C ASN A 195 11.56 -13.91 11.80
N PRO A 196 12.31 -15.01 11.57
CA PRO A 196 13.21 -15.15 10.42
C PRO A 196 12.52 -15.10 9.05
N LYS A 197 11.19 -15.34 8.99
CA LYS A 197 10.41 -15.17 7.76
C LYS A 197 10.25 -13.70 7.35
N ASN A 198 10.27 -12.79 8.33
CA ASN A 198 9.99 -11.37 8.11
C ASN A 198 11.27 -10.53 8.00
N CYS A 199 12.34 -10.93 8.69
CA CYS A 199 13.58 -10.18 8.76
C CYS A 199 14.80 -11.12 8.90
N PRO A 200 15.94 -10.85 8.23
CA PRO A 200 17.19 -11.54 8.52
C PRO A 200 17.55 -11.44 10.00
N GLN A 201 18.04 -12.53 10.60
CA GLN A 201 18.36 -12.60 12.04
C GLN A 201 19.72 -11.95 12.38
N ILE A 202 20.00 -10.81 11.76
CA ILE A 202 21.16 -9.95 11.98
C ILE A 202 20.68 -8.74 12.80
N LYS A 203 21.39 -8.39 13.88
CA LYS A 203 20.98 -7.32 14.80
C LYS A 203 20.75 -5.97 14.10
N SER A 204 21.63 -5.56 13.19
CA SER A 204 21.48 -4.33 12.41
C SER A 204 20.21 -4.35 11.56
N ARG A 205 20.01 -5.41 10.76
CA ARG A 205 18.82 -5.56 9.90
C ARG A 205 17.50 -5.55 10.67
N ARG A 206 17.46 -6.15 11.87
CA ARG A 206 16.28 -6.09 12.75
C ARG A 206 15.99 -4.67 13.25
N ASN A 207 17.04 -3.92 13.60
CA ASN A 207 16.91 -2.53 14.01
C ASN A 207 16.42 -1.64 12.85
N ASP A 208 16.98 -1.82 11.65
CA ASP A 208 16.56 -1.09 10.45
C ASP A 208 15.10 -1.40 10.10
N ALA A 209 14.71 -2.68 10.11
CA ALA A 209 13.33 -3.08 9.85
C ALA A 209 12.34 -2.45 10.85
N ARG A 210 12.71 -2.43 12.14
CA ARG A 210 11.94 -1.76 13.20
C ARG A 210 11.81 -0.26 12.94
N HIS A 211 12.94 0.40 12.69
CA HIS A 211 13.01 1.84 12.47
C HIS A 211 12.22 2.25 11.23
N ASN A 212 12.42 1.57 10.10
CA ASN A 212 11.75 1.85 8.84
C ASN A 212 10.23 1.67 8.94
N LEU A 213 9.76 0.64 9.65
CA LEU A 213 8.32 0.46 9.87
C LEU A 213 7.76 1.58 10.73
N GLN A 214 8.42 1.92 11.84
CA GLN A 214 7.99 3.01 12.73
C GLN A 214 7.99 4.38 12.01
N GLN A 215 9.01 4.68 11.22
CA GLN A 215 9.06 5.89 10.38
C GLN A 215 7.92 5.94 9.37
N SER A 216 7.57 4.79 8.78
CA SER A 216 6.50 4.71 7.79
C SER A 216 5.11 4.94 8.40
N ILE A 217 4.81 4.33 9.56
CA ILE A 217 3.49 4.48 10.21
C ILE A 217 3.31 5.80 10.97
N ARG A 218 4.41 6.52 11.18
CA ARG A 218 4.44 7.87 11.78
C ARG A 218 3.98 8.94 10.79
N ARG A 219 4.21 8.75 9.50
CA ARG A 219 3.73 9.66 8.45
C ARG A 219 2.22 9.82 8.55
N THR A 220 1.70 10.95 8.08
CA THR A 220 0.25 11.19 8.00
C THR A 220 -0.27 11.18 6.57
N LYS A 221 0.60 11.52 5.60
CA LYS A 221 0.19 11.79 4.21
C LYS A 221 0.58 10.69 3.22
N LYS A 222 1.46 9.77 3.60
CA LYS A 222 1.99 8.76 2.67
C LYS A 222 2.28 7.43 3.32
N LEU A 223 1.79 6.35 2.71
CA LEU A 223 2.19 4.98 3.04
C LEU A 223 2.15 4.10 1.80
N THR A 224 3.17 3.27 1.59
CA THR A 224 3.13 2.30 0.49
C THR A 224 2.29 1.08 0.86
N TRP A 225 1.74 0.41 -0.16
CA TRP A 225 1.01 -0.84 0.02
C TRP A 225 1.83 -1.91 0.77
N ARG A 226 3.10 -2.07 0.41
CA ARG A 226 4.02 -2.99 1.11
C ARG A 226 4.15 -2.67 2.59
N PHE A 227 4.34 -1.39 2.95
CA PHE A 227 4.46 -1.00 4.36
C PHE A 227 3.14 -1.11 5.12
N PHE A 228 1.99 -0.90 4.47
CA PHE A 228 0.68 -1.19 5.05
C PHE A 228 0.55 -2.68 5.40
N LEU A 229 0.86 -3.59 4.48
CA LEU A 229 0.80 -5.03 4.75
C LEU A 229 1.80 -5.46 5.85
N LYS A 230 3.02 -4.90 5.85
CA LYS A 230 4.00 -5.10 6.93
C LYS A 230 3.45 -4.66 8.29
N ALA A 231 2.82 -3.48 8.35
CA ALA A 231 2.25 -2.95 9.58
C ALA A 231 1.11 -3.83 10.11
N MET A 232 0.23 -4.32 9.22
CA MET A 232 -0.83 -5.28 9.58
C MET A 232 -0.24 -6.61 10.07
N GLN A 233 0.79 -7.14 9.40
CA GLN A 233 1.47 -8.36 9.85
C GLN A 233 2.18 -8.16 11.20
N ALA A 234 2.75 -6.97 11.44
CA ALA A 234 3.41 -6.63 12.70
C ALA A 234 2.46 -6.63 13.90
N ILE A 235 1.16 -6.37 13.70
CA ILE A 235 0.13 -6.52 14.73
C ILE A 235 -0.50 -7.93 14.76
N ASP A 236 0.19 -8.93 14.21
CA ASP A 236 -0.24 -10.34 14.14
C ASP A 236 -1.52 -10.59 13.31
N VAL A 237 -1.81 -9.73 12.32
CA VAL A 237 -2.86 -10.05 11.33
C VAL A 237 -2.33 -11.11 10.37
N ARG A 238 -3.11 -12.17 10.19
CA ARG A 238 -2.78 -13.32 9.34
C ARG A 238 -3.55 -13.29 8.02
N GLU A 239 -4.75 -12.73 8.02
CA GLU A 239 -5.59 -12.59 6.83
C GLU A 239 -6.22 -11.19 6.80
N LEU A 240 -6.23 -10.59 5.61
CA LEU A 240 -6.98 -9.36 5.30
C LEU A 240 -7.96 -9.65 4.16
N ARG A 241 -9.25 -9.50 4.43
CA ARG A 241 -10.29 -9.46 3.41
C ARG A 241 -10.54 -8.01 3.05
N MET A 242 -10.29 -7.66 1.80
CA MET A 242 -10.36 -6.29 1.31
C MET A 242 -11.52 -6.16 0.33
N ALA A 243 -12.43 -5.22 0.59
CA ALA A 243 -13.48 -4.81 -0.32
C ALA A 243 -13.22 -3.35 -0.75
N PHE A 244 -13.24 -3.10 -2.04
CA PHE A 244 -13.08 -1.78 -2.65
C PHE A 244 -14.39 -1.43 -3.34
N LEU A 245 -15.10 -0.45 -2.81
CA LEU A 245 -16.30 0.11 -3.43
C LEU A 245 -15.89 1.39 -4.17
N PHE A 246 -15.98 1.36 -5.49
CA PHE A 246 -15.68 2.47 -6.38
C PHE A 246 -16.96 3.15 -6.83
N THR A 247 -16.97 4.48 -6.81
CA THR A 247 -18.08 5.29 -7.35
C THR A 247 -17.60 6.04 -8.57
N THR A 248 -18.26 5.86 -9.71
CA THR A 248 -17.97 6.57 -10.98
C THR A 248 -18.59 7.97 -10.98
N GLU A 249 -18.29 8.77 -12.02
CA GLU A 249 -18.93 10.08 -12.24
C GLU A 249 -20.44 10.01 -12.40
N SER A 250 -20.95 8.92 -12.99
CA SER A 250 -22.38 8.67 -13.15
C SER A 250 -23.07 8.19 -11.86
N GLY A 251 -22.32 8.02 -10.77
CA GLY A 251 -22.82 7.44 -9.52
C GLY A 251 -22.96 5.92 -9.53
N LYS A 252 -22.53 5.24 -10.60
CA LYS A 252 -22.47 3.76 -10.62
C LYS A 252 -21.48 3.30 -9.56
N GLU A 253 -21.92 2.35 -8.74
CA GLU A 253 -21.06 1.70 -7.75
C GLU A 253 -20.57 0.35 -8.29
N VAL A 254 -19.28 0.08 -8.13
CA VAL A 254 -18.61 -1.16 -8.51
C VAL A 254 -17.82 -1.66 -7.32
N GLU A 255 -18.04 -2.90 -6.91
CA GLU A 255 -17.31 -3.51 -5.80
C GLU A 255 -16.32 -4.55 -6.33
N CYS A 256 -15.08 -4.50 -5.85
CA CYS A 256 -14.07 -5.53 -6.08
C CYS A 256 -13.59 -6.09 -4.75
N TYR A 257 -13.36 -7.41 -4.72
CA TYR A 257 -13.02 -8.12 -3.49
C TYR A 257 -11.80 -9.02 -3.65
N PHE A 258 -10.91 -9.00 -2.66
CA PHE A 258 -9.80 -9.96 -2.60
C PHE A 258 -9.38 -10.28 -1.16
N VAL A 259 -8.71 -11.42 -1.02
CA VAL A 259 -8.14 -11.89 0.25
C VAL A 259 -6.62 -11.89 0.17
N VAL A 260 -5.99 -11.27 1.18
CA VAL A 260 -4.54 -11.28 1.37
C VAL A 260 -4.21 -12.19 2.55
N ASP A 261 -3.55 -13.30 2.26
CA ASP A 261 -2.96 -14.19 3.26
C ASP A 261 -1.57 -13.67 3.63
N LEU A 262 -1.49 -12.93 4.74
CA LEU A 262 -0.25 -12.34 5.25
C LEU A 262 0.73 -13.39 5.80
N THR A 263 0.32 -14.65 5.95
CA THR A 263 1.24 -15.72 6.37
C THR A 263 2.13 -16.21 5.23
N LYS A 264 1.69 -15.98 3.98
CA LYS A 264 2.41 -16.34 2.76
C LYS A 264 3.31 -15.23 2.23
N HIS A 265 3.24 -14.02 2.80
CA HIS A 265 4.11 -12.91 2.42
C HIS A 265 5.39 -12.92 3.26
N THR A 266 6.52 -13.06 2.58
CA THR A 266 7.83 -12.65 3.10
C THR A 266 8.11 -11.24 2.62
N PHE A 267 8.65 -10.39 3.49
CA PHE A 267 9.03 -9.03 3.11
C PHE A 267 10.52 -8.79 3.29
N LYS A 268 11.33 -9.82 2.98
CA LYS A 268 12.78 -9.74 3.08
C LYS A 268 13.24 -8.52 2.29
N SER A 269 14.15 -7.73 2.86
CA SER A 269 14.80 -6.68 2.10
C SER A 269 15.59 -7.37 0.99
N GLY A 270 15.09 -7.31 -0.25
CA GLY A 270 15.97 -7.48 -1.40
C GLY A 270 17.09 -6.46 -1.26
N LYS A 271 18.33 -6.89 -1.53
CA LYS A 271 19.40 -5.95 -1.83
C LYS A 271 19.02 -5.29 -3.16
N ASP A 272 18.32 -4.17 -3.07
CA ASP A 272 18.12 -3.19 -4.14
C ASP A 272 18.03 -1.83 -3.44
N GLU A 273 19.15 -1.42 -2.83
CA GLU A 273 19.58 -0.03 -2.78
C GLU A 273 20.64 0.13 -3.88
#